data_AF-A0A959WTL0-F1
#
_entry.id   AF-A0A959WTL0-F1
#
_cell.length_a   1.000
_cell.length_b   1.000
_cell.length_c   1.000
_cell.angle_alpha   90.00
_cell.angle_beta   90.00
_cell.angle_gamma   90.00
#
_symmetry.space_group_name_H-M   'P 1'
#
loop_
_entity.id
_entity.type
_entity.pdbx_description
1 polymer ?
#
loop_
_entity_poly.entity_id
_entity_poly.type
_entity_poly.pdbx_seq_one_letter_code
_entity_poly.pdbx_strand_id
1 'polypeptide(L)' 'MIIPTPVPVYTLCPTLEDVDRDTMLAIERCVASLAGYVDSALVTSLGWTDRHVVIELETPLGPMLMLELNPALA' A
#
# COMPACT_ATOMS: atom_id res chain seq x y z
N MET A 1 -16.82 -22.68 -8.40
CA MET A 1 -16.56 -21.83 -7.21
C MET A 1 -15.33 -21.00 -7.52
N ILE A 2 -15.46 -19.68 -7.65
CA ILE A 2 -14.30 -18.79 -7.83
C ILE A 2 -13.85 -18.43 -6.41
N ILE A 3 -12.66 -18.86 -6.02
CA ILE A 3 -12.06 -18.45 -4.75
C ILE A 3 -11.38 -17.10 -5.03
N PRO A 4 -11.73 -16.01 -4.33
CA PRO A 4 -11.05 -14.75 -4.51
C PRO A 4 -9.57 -14.90 -4.18
N THR A 5 -8.71 -14.25 -4.98
CA THR A 5 -7.28 -14.23 -4.70
C THR A 5 -7.03 -13.59 -3.34
N PRO A 6 -6.17 -14.19 -2.50
CA PRO A 6 -5.87 -13.64 -1.19
C PRO A 6 -5.21 -12.27 -1.33
N VAL A 7 -5.60 -11.34 -0.45
CA VAL A 7 -4.96 -10.04 -0.32
C VAL A 7 -3.57 -10.25 0.28
N PRO A 8 -2.52 -9.57 -0.23
CA PRO A 8 -1.18 -9.71 0.32
C PRO A 8 -1.13 -9.20 1.76
N VAL A 9 -0.31 -9.85 2.59
CA VAL A 9 -0.02 -9.35 3.93
C VAL A 9 1.00 -8.21 3.81
N TYR A 10 0.81 -7.12 4.54
CA TYR A 10 1.80 -6.06 4.57
C TYR A 10 2.27 -5.72 5.98
N THR A 11 3.48 -5.19 6.06
CA THR A 11 4.03 -4.59 7.28
C THR A 11 4.57 -3.21 6.96
N LEU A 12 4.65 -2.36 7.98
CA LEU A 12 5.23 -1.02 7.87
C LEU A 12 6.69 -1.06 8.30
N CYS A 13 7.53 -0.28 7.63
CA CYS A 13 8.88 0.01 8.11
C CYS A 13 8.78 0.66 9.51
N PRO A 14 9.61 0.26 10.48
CA PRO A 14 9.56 0.81 11.84
C PRO A 14 9.71 2.33 11.93
N THR A 15 10.30 2.98 10.91
CA THR A 15 10.45 4.43 10.85
C THR A 15 9.17 5.16 10.47
N LEU A 16 8.14 4.45 10.00
CA LEU A 16 6.82 4.99 9.70
C LEU A 16 5.97 4.95 10.97
N GLU A 17 6.29 5.84 11.90
CA GLU A 17 5.51 6.06 13.12
C GLU A 17 4.28 6.94 12.83
N ASP A 18 3.20 6.73 13.58
CA ASP A 18 1.99 7.58 13.56
C ASP A 18 1.34 7.80 12.18
N VAL A 19 1.28 6.75 11.35
CA VAL A 19 0.54 6.79 10.08
C VAL A 19 -0.96 7.01 10.34
N ASP A 20 -1.50 8.10 9.81
CA ASP A 20 -2.91 8.46 9.99
C ASP A 20 -3.87 7.48 9.27
N ARG A 21 -5.15 7.57 9.62
CA ARG A 21 -6.18 6.65 9.12
C ARG A 21 -6.36 6.72 7.60
N ASP A 22 -6.29 7.90 7.00
CA ASP A 22 -6.50 8.07 5.57
C ASP A 22 -5.31 7.50 4.80
N THR A 23 -4.10 7.74 5.29
CA THR A 23 -2.89 7.14 4.76
C THR A 23 -2.90 5.61 4.90
N MET A 24 -3.37 5.06 6.03
CA MET A 24 -3.57 3.62 6.20
C MET A 24 -4.57 3.04 5.19
N LEU A 25 -5.69 3.73 4.95
CA LEU A 25 -6.67 3.30 3.95
C LEU A 25 -6.09 3.29 2.54
N ALA A 26 -5.23 4.27 2.22
CA ALA A 26 -4.54 4.32 0.93
C ALA A 26 -3.58 3.12 0.76
N ILE A 27 -2.83 2.77 1.81
CA ILE A 27 -1.96 1.59 1.84
C ILE A 27 -2.77 0.31 1.61
N GLU A 28 -3.87 0.14 2.33
CA GLU A 28 -4.72 -1.06 2.20
C GLU A 28 -5.28 -1.21 0.79
N ARG A 29 -5.70 -0.12 0.15
CA ARG A 29 -6.16 -0.13 -1.26
C ARG A 29 -5.04 -0.49 -2.22
N CYS A 30 -3.86 0.11 -2.05
CA CYS A 30 -2.69 -0.23 -2.86
C CYS A 30 -2.33 -1.70 -2.74
N VAL A 31 -2.21 -2.22 -1.52
CA VAL A 31 -1.86 -3.63 -1.28
C VAL A 31 -2.94 -4.56 -1.82
N ALA A 32 -4.22 -4.24 -1.64
CA ALA A 32 -5.31 -5.03 -2.21
C ALA A 32 -5.26 -5.12 -3.74
N SER A 33 -4.78 -4.09 -4.43
CA SER A 33 -4.61 -4.11 -5.89
C SER A 33 -3.54 -5.10 -6.36
N LEU A 34 -2.63 -5.52 -5.48
CA LEU A 34 -1.59 -6.50 -5.76
C LEU A 34 -2.04 -7.96 -5.51
N ALA A 35 -3.30 -8.18 -5.13
CA ALA A 35 -3.84 -9.52 -4.86
C ALA A 35 -3.67 -10.46 -6.06
N GLY A 36 -3.03 -11.60 -5.83
CA GLY A 36 -2.72 -12.59 -6.86
C GLY A 36 -1.40 -12.37 -7.61
N TYR A 37 -0.71 -11.24 -7.39
CA TYR A 37 0.63 -10.98 -7.93
C TYR A 37 1.73 -11.23 -6.91
N VAL A 38 1.50 -10.82 -5.66
CA VAL A 38 2.43 -11.00 -4.54
C VAL A 38 1.70 -11.58 -3.34
N ASP A 39 2.44 -12.24 -2.46
CA ASP A 39 1.93 -12.76 -1.19
C ASP A 39 2.11 -11.76 -0.02
N SER A 40 3.11 -10.89 -0.16
CA SER A 40 3.55 -9.99 0.90
C SER A 40 4.17 -8.70 0.35
N ALA A 41 4.11 -7.64 1.16
CA ALA A 41 4.75 -6.36 0.88
C ALA A 41 5.27 -5.69 2.16
N LEU A 42 6.38 -4.96 2.05
CA LEU A 42 6.90 -4.08 3.10
C LEU A 42 6.73 -2.64 2.63
N VAL A 43 5.97 -1.83 3.37
CA VAL A 43 5.89 -0.38 3.12
C VAL A 43 7.15 0.27 3.67
N THR A 44 7.99 0.81 2.80
CA THR A 44 9.30 1.35 3.17
C THR A 44 9.28 2.86 3.37
N SER A 45 8.47 3.58 2.60
CA SER A 45 8.37 5.03 2.63
C SER A 45 6.97 5.49 2.24
N LEU A 46 6.60 6.66 2.76
CA LEU A 46 5.36 7.36 2.44
C LEU A 46 5.69 8.78 2.01
N GLY A 47 5.00 9.25 0.99
CA GLY A 47 5.08 10.61 0.49
C GLY A 47 3.71 11.14 0.12
N TRP A 48 3.63 12.44 -0.12
CA TRP A 48 2.37 13.08 -0.52
C TRP A 48 2.61 14.04 -1.66
N THR A 49 1.62 14.08 -2.56
CA THR A 49 1.45 15.15 -3.54
C THR A 49 0.16 15.90 -3.22
N ASP A 50 -0.16 16.94 -3.98
CA ASP A 50 -1.42 17.69 -3.81
C ASP A 50 -2.67 16.80 -3.85
N ARG A 51 -2.59 15.62 -4.49
CA ARG A 51 -3.74 14.74 -4.73
C ARG A 51 -3.54 13.28 -4.37
N HIS A 52 -2.32 12.84 -4.13
CA HIS A 52 -2.02 11.41 -3.95
C HIS A 52 -1.18 11.16 -2.73
N VAL A 53 -1.42 10.02 -2.11
CA VAL A 53 -0.47 9.36 -1.22
C VAL A 53 0.45 8.51 -2.11
N VAL A 54 1.75 8.73 -1.97
CA VAL A 54 2.80 7.97 -2.64
C VAL A 54 3.30 6.91 -1.67
N ILE A 55 3.25 5.65 -2.07
CA ILE A 55 3.57 4.51 -1.21
C ILE A 55 4.69 3.72 -1.87
N GLU A 56 5.84 3.67 -1.22
CA GLU A 56 6.95 2.83 -1.64
C GLU A 56 6.85 1.46 -0.96
N LEU A 57 6.94 0.42 -1.78
CA LEU A 57 6.79 -0.97 -1.36
C LEU A 57 8.02 -1.77 -1.79
N GLU A 58 8.51 -2.63 -0.91
CA GLU A 58 9.37 -3.75 -1.27
C GLU A 58 8.53 -5.03 -1.32
N THR A 59 8.63 -5.76 -2.43
CA THR A 59 7.89 -7.02 -2.63
C THR A 59 8.83 -8.11 -3.12
N PRO A 60 8.42 -9.40 -3.13
CA PRO A 60 9.22 -10.47 -3.72
C PRO A 60 9.55 -10.28 -5.20
N LEU A 61 8.77 -9.45 -5.92
CA LEU A 61 9.01 -9.13 -7.33
C LEU A 61 9.93 -7.92 -7.52
N GLY A 62 10.36 -7.29 -6.43
CA GLY A 62 11.19 -6.09 -6.41
C GLY A 62 10.46 -4.85 -5.86
N PRO A 63 11.14 -3.70 -5.88
CA PRO A 63 10.60 -2.44 -5.40
C PRO A 63 9.49 -1.94 -6.32
N MET A 64 8.45 -1.36 -5.72
CA MET A 64 7.32 -0.77 -6.42
C MET A 64 6.96 0.59 -5.82
N LEU A 65 6.56 1.51 -6.70
CA LEU A 65 6.01 2.80 -6.32
C LEU A 65 4.52 2.81 -6.69
N MET A 66 3.65 2.98 -5.69
CA MET A 66 2.22 3.07 -5.88
C MET A 66 1.71 4.46 -5.55
N LEU A 67 0.66 4.88 -6.26
CA LEU A 67 -0.03 6.13 -6.01
C LEU A 67 -1.50 5.85 -5.82
N GLU A 68 -2.06 6.32 -4.71
CA GLU A 68 -3.49 6.28 -4.43
C GLU A 68 -4.00 7.70 -4.22
N LEU A 69 -5.20 7.99 -4.71
CA LEU A 69 -5.82 9.29 -4.50
C LEU A 69 -6.01 9.52 -3.00
N ASN A 70 -5.61 10.68 -2.49
CA ASN A 70 -5.74 10.99 -1.07
C ASN A 70 -7.21 10.78 -0.66
N PRO A 71 -7.52 9.87 0.29
CA PRO A 71 -8.90 9.57 0.66
C PRO A 71 -9.67 10.78 1.19
N ALA A 72 -8.99 11.79 1.73
CA ALA A 72 -9.60 13.04 2.14
C ALA A 72 -10.17 13.88 0.96
N LEU A 73 -9.79 13.55 -0.28
CA LEU A 73 -10.21 14.21 -1.51
C LEU A 73 -11.18 13.37 -2.36
N ALA A 74 -11.52 12.15 -1.91
CA ALA A 74 -12.31 11.16 -2.64
C ALA A 74 -13.82 11.26 -2.36
#